data_AF-A0A3A8ZWW8-F1
#
_entry.id   AF-A0A3A8ZWW8-F1
#
_cell.length_a   1.000
_cell.length_b   1.000
_cell.length_c   1.000
_cell.angle_alpha   90.00
_cell.angle_beta   90.00
_cell.angle_gamma   90.00
#
_symmetry.space_group_name_H-M   'P 1'
#
loop_
_entity.id
_entity.type
_entity.pdbx_description
1 polymer ?
#
loop_
_entity_poly.entity_id
_entity_poly.type
_entity_poly.pdbx_seq_one_letter_code
_entity_poly.pdbx_strand_id
1 'polypeptide(L)'
;MKEIIIFCKNNIDIISAILSAAITSLAGFFVAKYTHNKSIQLDKLEYVYDEVYYPIYKFINDKNNCNNIYLIKNSIKIYFDAYEKYLDFSTIKIYKELCNCSTESKQKRIYKRFYNNIYDMNIYLRKRLGYLEPNIFQLYKYSSAKDKALFNTIITLAITYILMIFSATFFKFLSSIAVTFLLIFIILLFIWFVLFLYDKFIS
;
A
#
# COMPACT_ATOMS: atom_id res chain seq x y z
N MET A 1 -39.86 -23.91 6.17
CA MET A 1 -39.36 -22.65 5.57
C MET A 1 -38.76 -21.69 6.60
N LYS A 2 -39.45 -21.36 7.71
CA LYS A 2 -38.89 -20.53 8.82
C LYS A 2 -37.61 -21.11 9.45
N GLU A 3 -37.55 -22.42 9.69
CA GLU A 3 -36.36 -23.07 10.28
C GLU A 3 -35.12 -23.00 9.39
N ILE A 4 -35.28 -23.10 8.08
CA ILE A 4 -34.18 -22.97 7.10
C ILE A 4 -33.63 -21.54 7.11
N ILE A 5 -34.50 -20.53 7.20
CA ILE A 5 -34.10 -19.12 7.28
C ILE A 5 -33.35 -18.84 8.60
N ILE A 6 -33.81 -19.41 9.72
CA ILE A 6 -33.14 -19.28 11.03
C ILE A 6 -31.77 -19.97 11.01
N PHE A 7 -31.68 -21.16 10.42
CA PHE A 7 -30.42 -21.89 10.26
C PHE A 7 -29.41 -21.10 9.40
N CYS A 8 -29.84 -20.57 8.25
CA CYS A 8 -29.00 -19.73 7.40
C CYS A 8 -28.52 -18.47 8.12
N LYS A 9 -29.40 -17.80 8.87
CA LYS A 9 -29.07 -16.58 9.62
C LYS A 9 -28.03 -16.85 10.72
N ASN A 10 -28.22 -17.90 11.52
CA ASN A 10 -27.25 -18.29 12.55
C ASN A 10 -25.87 -18.62 11.95
N ASN A 11 -25.83 -19.32 10.81
CA ASN A 11 -24.55 -19.64 10.16
C ASN A 11 -23.84 -18.38 9.64
N ILE A 12 -24.58 -17.41 9.08
CA ILE A 12 -24.02 -16.12 8.65
C ILE A 12 -23.46 -15.34 9.85
N ASP A 13 -24.18 -15.33 10.97
CA ASP A 13 -23.74 -14.62 12.17
C ASP A 13 -22.45 -15.23 12.75
N ILE A 14 -22.35 -16.57 12.80
CA ILE A 14 -21.14 -17.29 13.21
C ILE A 14 -19.97 -16.98 12.29
N ILE A 15 -20.17 -17.01 10.96
CA ILE A 15 -19.12 -16.68 9.99
C ILE A 15 -18.67 -15.22 10.16
N SER A 16 -19.61 -14.29 10.38
CA SER A 16 -19.28 -12.87 10.59
C SER A 16 -18.45 -12.65 11.85
N ALA A 17 -18.75 -13.37 12.94
CA ALA A 17 -18.01 -13.31 14.19
C ALA A 17 -16.59 -13.87 14.03
N ILE A 18 -16.45 -15.02 13.35
CA ILE A 18 -15.14 -15.63 13.06
C ILE A 18 -14.31 -14.68 12.17
N LEU A 19 -14.92 -14.09 11.15
CA LEU A 19 -14.24 -13.15 10.26
C LEU A 19 -13.77 -11.90 10.99
N SER A 20 -14.63 -11.32 11.85
CA SER A 20 -14.29 -10.16 12.67
C SER A 20 -13.13 -10.47 13.64
N ALA A 21 -13.16 -11.64 14.28
CA ALA A 21 -12.08 -12.10 15.16
C ALA A 21 -10.78 -12.35 14.40
N ALA A 22 -10.84 -12.93 13.20
CA ALA A 22 -9.68 -13.15 12.34
C ALA A 22 -9.06 -11.83 11.87
N ILE A 23 -9.87 -10.85 11.45
CA ILE A 23 -9.40 -9.52 11.06
C ILE A 23 -8.75 -8.81 12.25
N THR A 24 -9.39 -8.86 13.41
CA THR A 24 -8.90 -8.20 14.64
C THR A 24 -7.58 -8.82 15.11
N SER A 25 -7.47 -10.15 15.10
CA SER A 25 -6.22 -10.83 15.48
C SER A 25 -5.09 -10.57 14.49
N LEU A 26 -5.38 -10.56 13.19
CA LEU A 26 -4.41 -10.20 12.15
C LEU A 26 -3.93 -8.75 12.29
N ALA A 27 -4.86 -7.82 12.51
CA ALA A 27 -4.54 -6.41 12.76
C ALA A 27 -3.70 -6.25 14.02
N GLY A 28 -4.05 -6.93 15.12
CA GLY A 28 -3.29 -6.95 16.36
C GLY A 28 -1.87 -7.49 16.16
N PHE A 29 -1.70 -8.57 15.38
CA PHE A 29 -0.39 -9.09 15.01
C PHE A 29 0.45 -8.07 14.24
N PHE A 30 -0.15 -7.39 13.25
CA PHE A 30 0.57 -6.36 12.48
C PHE A 30 0.96 -5.17 13.34
N VAL A 31 0.08 -4.72 14.24
CA VAL A 31 0.38 -3.65 15.21
C VAL A 31 1.52 -4.09 16.12
N ALA A 32 1.42 -5.24 16.78
CA ALA A 32 2.47 -5.74 17.68
C ALA A 32 3.82 -5.89 16.97
N LYS A 33 3.83 -6.41 15.73
CA LYS A 33 5.03 -6.53 14.90
C LYS A 33 5.61 -5.15 14.57
N TYR A 34 4.77 -4.17 14.25
CA TYR A 34 5.20 -2.80 14.00
C TYR A 34 5.81 -2.17 15.25
N THR A 35 5.18 -2.33 16.42
CA THR A 35 5.68 -1.80 17.69
C THR A 35 7.02 -2.42 18.08
N HIS A 36 7.16 -3.74 17.98
CA HIS A 36 8.42 -4.44 18.23
C HIS A 36 9.52 -4.01 17.25
N ASN A 37 9.17 -3.79 15.97
CA ASN A 37 10.16 -3.28 15.01
C ASN A 37 10.57 -1.86 15.40
N LYS A 38 9.67 -1.01 15.88
CA LYS A 38 10.04 0.33 16.36
C LYS A 38 10.97 0.32 17.58
N SER A 39 10.93 -0.73 18.41
CA SER A 39 11.80 -0.86 19.61
C SER A 39 13.19 -1.45 19.34
N ILE A 40 13.54 -1.77 18.10
CA ILE A 40 14.92 -2.19 17.77
C ILE A 40 15.86 -1.00 18.00
N GLN A 41 16.99 -1.27 18.66
CA GLN A 41 18.04 -0.29 18.94
C GLN A 41 18.55 0.34 17.64
N LEU A 42 18.38 1.65 17.48
CA LEU A 42 18.77 2.41 16.28
C LEU A 42 20.28 2.31 16.03
N ASP A 43 21.10 2.30 17.08
CA ASP A 43 22.56 2.23 16.99
C ASP A 43 23.04 0.99 16.21
N LYS A 44 22.36 -0.15 16.38
CA LYS A 44 22.69 -1.39 15.63
C LYS A 44 22.30 -1.30 14.16
N LEU A 45 21.24 -0.56 13.85
CA LEU A 45 20.80 -0.36 12.47
C LEU A 45 21.70 0.64 11.75
N GLU A 46 22.17 1.67 12.45
CA GLU A 46 23.11 2.68 11.95
C GLU A 46 24.45 2.04 11.62
N TYR A 47 24.98 1.23 12.55
CA TYR A 47 26.19 0.47 12.33
C TYR A 47 26.12 -0.41 11.07
N VAL A 48 25.03 -1.14 10.88
CA VAL A 48 24.83 -2.00 9.70
C VAL A 48 24.65 -1.20 8.41
N TYR A 49 24.02 -0.04 8.50
CA TYR A 49 23.85 0.86 7.39
C TYR A 49 25.20 1.39 6.90
N ASP A 50 25.99 1.97 7.82
CA ASP A 50 27.26 2.64 7.51
C ASP A 50 28.37 1.65 7.11
N GLU A 51 28.44 0.49 7.75
CA GLU A 51 29.50 -0.49 7.51
C GLU A 51 29.21 -1.43 6.34
N VAL A 52 27.94 -1.66 6.01
CA VAL A 52 27.56 -2.73 5.07
C VAL A 52 26.73 -2.22 3.90
N TYR A 53 25.48 -1.81 4.16
CA TYR A 53 24.55 -1.54 3.06
C TYR A 53 24.93 -0.32 2.23
N TYR A 54 25.39 0.77 2.87
CA TYR A 54 25.78 1.98 2.16
C TYR A 54 27.08 1.79 1.36
N PRO A 55 28.17 1.21 1.89
CA PRO A 55 29.38 0.92 1.12
C PRO A 55 29.13 0.00 -0.07
N ILE A 56 28.37 -1.09 0.13
CA ILE A 56 28.02 -2.01 -0.96
C ILE A 56 27.19 -1.30 -2.02
N TYR A 57 26.18 -0.52 -1.62
CA TYR A 57 25.35 0.26 -2.53
C TYR A 57 26.20 1.23 -3.36
N LYS A 58 27.09 1.98 -2.70
CA LYS A 58 28.01 2.93 -3.36
C LYS A 58 28.96 2.23 -4.33
N PHE A 59 29.51 1.08 -3.93
CA PHE A 59 30.42 0.30 -4.74
C PHE A 59 29.76 -0.23 -6.02
N ILE A 60 28.53 -0.75 -5.90
CA ILE A 60 27.77 -1.27 -7.05
C ILE A 60 27.37 -0.16 -8.02
N ASN A 61 27.03 1.03 -7.50
CA ASN A 61 26.64 2.17 -8.32
C ASN A 61 27.80 2.99 -8.88
N ASP A 62 29.04 2.62 -8.57
CA ASP A 62 30.21 3.24 -9.18
C ASP A 62 30.30 2.85 -10.66
N LYS A 63 30.37 3.86 -11.53
CA LYS A 63 30.48 3.69 -12.99
C LYS A 63 31.73 2.91 -13.40
N ASN A 64 32.78 2.93 -12.58
CA ASN A 64 34.02 2.20 -12.84
C ASN A 64 33.87 0.69 -12.61
N ASN A 65 32.92 0.27 -11.77
CA ASN A 65 32.68 -1.13 -11.42
C ASN A 65 31.49 -1.73 -12.21
N CYS A 66 30.91 -0.96 -13.12
CA CYS A 66 29.73 -1.35 -13.88
C CYS A 66 29.97 -2.66 -14.65
N ASN A 67 29.06 -3.61 -14.46
CA ASN A 67 28.91 -4.86 -15.21
C ASN A 67 29.92 -5.99 -14.94
N ASN A 68 30.94 -5.82 -14.10
CA ASN A 68 31.81 -6.95 -13.73
C ASN A 68 31.31 -7.67 -12.47
N ILE A 69 30.35 -8.59 -12.66
CA ILE A 69 29.73 -9.34 -11.56
C ILE A 69 30.79 -10.12 -10.74
N TYR A 70 31.88 -10.60 -11.37
CA TYR A 70 32.94 -11.31 -10.67
C TYR A 70 33.68 -10.41 -9.67
N LEU A 71 34.10 -9.22 -10.10
CA LEU A 71 34.75 -8.25 -9.22
C LEU A 71 33.84 -7.85 -8.06
N ILE A 72 32.55 -7.66 -8.36
CA ILE A 72 31.54 -7.29 -7.36
C ILE A 72 31.34 -8.41 -6.33
N LYS A 73 31.29 -9.67 -6.75
CA LYS A 73 31.20 -10.80 -5.81
C LYS A 73 32.39 -10.81 -4.84
N ASN A 74 33.60 -10.64 -5.36
CA ASN A 74 34.81 -10.72 -4.53
C ASN A 74 34.95 -9.55 -3.57
N SER A 75 34.63 -8.32 -4.00
CA SER A 75 34.71 -7.15 -3.12
C SER A 75 33.65 -7.18 -2.02
N ILE A 76 32.44 -7.63 -2.34
CA ILE A 76 31.33 -7.71 -1.38
C ILE A 76 31.55 -8.81 -0.35
N LYS A 77 32.28 -9.88 -0.70
CA LYS A 77 32.54 -11.01 0.19
C LYS A 77 33.07 -10.60 1.57
N ILE A 78 33.98 -9.62 1.61
CA ILE A 78 34.59 -9.14 2.86
C ILE A 78 33.51 -8.65 3.84
N TYR A 79 32.51 -7.91 3.34
CA TYR A 79 31.41 -7.40 4.16
C TYR A 79 30.49 -8.51 4.66
N PHE A 80 30.20 -9.51 3.82
CA PHE A 80 29.35 -10.63 4.22
C PHE A 80 30.03 -11.53 5.24
N ASP A 81 31.33 -11.79 5.08
CA ASP A 81 32.09 -12.62 6.02
C ASP A 81 32.26 -11.91 7.38
N ALA A 82 32.49 -10.59 7.40
CA ALA A 82 32.65 -9.82 8.63
C ALA A 82 31.34 -9.56 9.38
N TYR A 83 30.24 -9.36 8.64
CA TYR A 83 28.99 -8.83 9.19
C TYR A 83 27.77 -9.76 9.03
N GLU A 84 27.97 -11.06 8.73
CA GLU A 84 26.88 -12.02 8.48
C GLU A 84 25.77 -11.98 9.54
N LYS A 85 26.13 -11.84 10.82
CA LYS A 85 25.19 -11.81 11.95
C LYS A 85 24.16 -10.68 11.87
N TYR A 86 24.54 -9.55 11.26
CA TYR A 86 23.71 -8.34 11.25
C TYR A 86 22.99 -8.11 9.92
N LEU A 87 23.35 -8.88 8.90
CA LEU A 87 22.75 -8.81 7.59
C LEU A 87 21.35 -9.44 7.58
N ASP A 88 20.47 -8.88 6.76
CA ASP A 88 19.16 -9.47 6.55
C ASP A 88 19.28 -10.86 5.91
N PHE A 89 18.47 -11.80 6.38
CA PHE A 89 18.50 -13.18 5.91
C PHE A 89 18.23 -13.28 4.40
N SER A 90 17.36 -12.42 3.85
CA SER A 90 17.10 -12.40 2.41
C SER A 90 18.34 -11.95 1.62
N THR A 91 19.08 -10.96 2.14
CA THR A 91 20.33 -10.47 1.57
C THR A 91 21.38 -11.58 1.53
N ILE A 92 21.58 -12.29 2.64
CA ILE A 92 22.50 -13.44 2.75
C ILE A 92 22.13 -14.53 1.74
N LYS A 93 20.84 -14.89 1.67
CA LYS A 93 20.36 -15.96 0.79
C LYS A 93 20.61 -15.63 -0.68
N ILE A 94 20.31 -14.41 -1.11
CA ILE A 94 20.50 -13.99 -2.51
C ILE A 94 22.00 -13.93 -2.84
N TYR A 95 22.84 -13.47 -1.92
CA TYR A 95 24.29 -13.45 -2.13
C TYR A 95 24.87 -14.87 -2.27
N LYS A 96 24.49 -15.81 -1.40
CA LYS A 96 24.88 -17.23 -1.52
C LYS A 96 24.41 -17.83 -2.85
N GLU A 97 23.19 -17.52 -3.29
CA GLU A 97 22.66 -17.92 -4.60
C GLU A 97 23.52 -17.36 -5.75
N LEU A 98 23.96 -16.10 -5.64
CA LEU A 98 24.83 -15.45 -6.61
C LEU A 98 26.20 -16.12 -6.66
N CYS A 99 26.80 -16.44 -5.50
CA CYS A 99 28.08 -17.14 -5.39
C CYS A 99 28.06 -18.50 -6.08
N ASN A 100 27.03 -19.31 -5.82
CA ASN A 100 26.93 -20.69 -6.31
C ASN A 100 26.47 -20.81 -7.78
N CYS A 101 26.17 -19.71 -8.45
CA CYS A 101 25.72 -19.73 -9.83
C CYS A 101 26.88 -19.82 -10.83
N SER A 102 26.85 -20.88 -11.67
CA SER A 102 27.83 -21.15 -12.73
C SER A 102 27.44 -20.56 -14.10
N THR A 103 26.14 -20.40 -14.37
CA THR A 103 25.64 -19.95 -15.69
C THR A 103 25.54 -18.42 -15.78
N GLU A 104 26.10 -17.81 -16.82
CA GLU A 104 26.16 -16.35 -16.99
C GLU A 104 24.78 -15.67 -17.04
N SER A 105 23.82 -16.23 -17.79
CA SER A 105 22.47 -15.67 -17.94
C SER A 105 21.70 -15.66 -16.61
N LYS A 106 21.79 -16.76 -15.86
CA LYS A 106 21.18 -16.89 -14.52
C LYS A 106 21.88 -15.98 -13.51
N GLN A 107 23.20 -15.85 -13.60
CA GLN A 107 24.00 -14.97 -12.75
C GLN A 107 23.58 -13.51 -12.92
N LYS A 108 23.37 -13.03 -14.15
CA LYS A 108 22.85 -11.68 -14.43
C LYS A 108 21.48 -11.44 -13.78
N ARG A 109 20.57 -12.41 -13.84
CA ARG A 109 19.23 -12.31 -13.21
C ARG A 109 19.32 -12.28 -11.69
N ILE A 110 20.13 -13.15 -11.09
CA ILE A 110 20.34 -13.18 -9.63
C ILE A 110 21.00 -11.89 -9.17
N TYR A 111 22.01 -11.41 -9.91
CA TYR A 111 22.68 -10.15 -9.63
C TYR A 111 21.69 -8.97 -9.64
N LYS A 112 20.76 -8.91 -10.60
CA LYS A 112 19.72 -7.88 -10.60
C LYS A 112 18.83 -7.93 -9.35
N ARG A 113 18.46 -9.14 -8.90
CA ARG A 113 17.72 -9.32 -7.63
C ARG A 113 18.54 -8.88 -6.43
N PHE A 114 19.82 -9.23 -6.41
CA PHE A 114 20.76 -8.83 -5.37
C PHE A 114 20.90 -7.31 -5.28
N TYR A 115 21.15 -6.66 -6.42
CA TYR A 115 21.20 -5.20 -6.53
C TYR A 115 19.94 -4.53 -5.99
N ASN A 116 18.76 -4.99 -6.42
CA ASN A 116 17.49 -4.45 -5.93
C ASN A 116 17.34 -4.64 -4.41
N ASN A 117 17.73 -5.80 -3.87
CA ASN A 117 17.66 -6.05 -2.42
C ASN A 117 18.58 -5.12 -1.62
N ILE A 118 19.82 -4.90 -2.08
CA ILE A 118 20.75 -3.94 -1.46
C ILE A 118 20.16 -2.53 -1.53
N TYR A 119 19.61 -2.13 -2.68
CA TYR A 119 18.96 -0.83 -2.87
C TYR A 119 17.79 -0.63 -1.90
N ASP A 120 16.90 -1.62 -1.82
CA ASP A 120 15.72 -1.58 -0.96
C ASP A 120 16.11 -1.52 0.53
N MET A 121 17.12 -2.30 0.95
CA MET A 121 17.62 -2.27 2.33
C MET A 121 18.32 -0.96 2.67
N ASN A 122 19.12 -0.41 1.75
CA ASN A 122 19.74 0.90 1.91
C ASN A 122 18.68 1.99 2.10
N ILE A 123 17.59 1.99 1.33
CA ILE A 123 16.48 2.94 1.53
C ILE A 123 15.74 2.68 2.85
N TYR A 124 15.45 1.43 3.15
CA TYR A 124 14.74 1.04 4.37
C TYR A 124 15.48 1.49 5.63
N LEU A 125 16.79 1.25 5.69
CA LEU A 125 17.62 1.67 6.80
C LEU A 125 17.69 3.19 6.90
N ARG A 126 17.88 3.91 5.78
CA ARG A 126 17.87 5.39 5.78
C ARG A 126 16.59 5.97 6.36
N LYS A 127 15.43 5.45 5.94
CA LYS A 127 14.11 5.82 6.46
C LYS A 127 14.01 5.63 7.96
N ARG A 128 14.49 4.48 8.42
CA ARG A 128 14.36 4.06 9.82
C ARG A 128 15.29 4.83 10.75
N LEU A 129 16.46 5.21 10.25
CA LEU A 129 17.47 6.00 10.95
C LEU A 129 17.19 7.51 10.92
N GLY A 130 16.19 7.95 10.14
CA GLY A 130 15.80 9.35 10.07
C GLY A 130 16.70 10.22 9.20
N TYR A 131 17.44 9.63 8.27
CA TYR A 131 18.17 10.42 7.27
C TYR A 131 17.22 11.24 6.40
N LEU A 132 17.74 12.31 5.82
CA LEU A 132 16.97 13.24 5.01
C LEU A 132 16.23 12.54 3.87
N GLU A 133 14.90 12.64 3.89
CA GLU A 133 14.03 12.18 2.82
C GLU A 133 13.41 13.38 2.09
N PRO A 134 13.39 13.36 0.74
CA PRO A 134 12.66 14.38 0.02
C PRO A 134 11.17 14.24 0.29
N ASN A 135 10.50 15.35 0.61
CA ASN A 135 9.04 15.34 0.69
C ASN A 135 8.41 15.15 -0.70
N ILE A 136 7.12 14.83 -0.77
CA ILE A 136 6.41 14.55 -2.04
C ILE A 136 6.56 15.72 -3.03
N PHE A 137 6.55 16.96 -2.54
CA PHE A 137 6.74 18.15 -3.36
C PHE A 137 8.15 18.25 -3.94
N GLN A 138 9.19 17.94 -3.17
CA GLN A 138 10.57 17.90 -3.62
C GLN A 138 10.79 16.76 -4.61
N LEU A 139 10.25 15.58 -4.33
CA LEU A 139 10.21 14.44 -5.26
C LEU A 139 9.62 14.86 -6.60
N TYR A 140 8.44 15.48 -6.60
CA TYR A 140 7.83 15.97 -7.82
C TYR A 140 8.67 17.06 -8.49
N LYS A 141 9.10 18.10 -7.75
CA LYS A 141 9.86 19.25 -8.28
C LYS A 141 11.12 18.82 -9.02
N TYR A 142 11.88 17.90 -8.45
CA TYR A 142 13.17 17.44 -8.97
C TYR A 142 13.08 16.17 -9.82
N SER A 143 11.89 15.60 -10.02
CA SER A 143 11.70 14.42 -10.89
C SER A 143 11.87 14.75 -12.39
N SER A 144 12.18 13.73 -13.18
CA SER A 144 12.33 13.85 -14.64
C SER A 144 10.99 14.15 -15.32
N ALA A 145 11.02 14.63 -16.57
CA ALA A 145 9.79 14.94 -17.30
C ALA A 145 8.84 13.73 -17.45
N LYS A 146 9.40 12.52 -17.64
CA LYS A 146 8.63 11.28 -17.73
C LYS A 146 7.96 10.93 -16.40
N ASP A 147 8.71 11.07 -15.30
CA ASP A 147 8.20 10.78 -13.97
C ASP A 147 7.11 11.78 -13.56
N LYS A 148 7.28 13.07 -13.88
CA LYS A 148 6.24 14.10 -13.68
C LYS A 148 4.95 13.77 -14.43
N ALA A 149 5.06 13.31 -15.68
CA ALA A 149 3.91 12.89 -16.46
C ALA A 149 3.19 11.71 -15.78
N LEU A 150 3.93 10.71 -15.30
CA LEU A 150 3.36 9.59 -14.54
C LEU A 150 2.67 10.07 -13.25
N PHE A 151 3.33 10.91 -12.44
CA PHE A 151 2.73 11.51 -11.24
C PHE A 151 1.41 12.23 -11.56
N ASN A 152 1.39 13.05 -12.60
CA ASN A 152 0.19 13.78 -13.02
C ASN A 152 -0.92 12.84 -13.48
N THR A 153 -0.61 11.76 -14.21
CA THR A 153 -1.64 10.78 -14.61
C THR A 153 -2.26 10.07 -13.42
N ILE A 154 -1.46 9.65 -12.44
CA ILE A 154 -1.93 8.98 -11.22
C ILE A 154 -2.83 9.93 -10.40
N ILE A 155 -2.39 11.17 -10.19
CA ILE A 155 -3.16 12.17 -9.45
C ILE A 155 -4.48 12.47 -10.17
N THR A 156 -4.44 12.62 -11.49
CA THR A 156 -5.65 12.88 -12.29
C THR A 156 -6.63 11.71 -12.17
N LEU A 157 -6.17 10.46 -12.24
CA LEU A 157 -7.02 9.27 -12.06
C LEU A 157 -7.64 9.19 -10.65
N ALA A 158 -6.88 9.56 -9.62
CA ALA A 158 -7.41 9.58 -8.25
C ALA A 158 -8.49 10.66 -8.08
N ILE A 159 -8.27 11.86 -8.63
CA ILE A 159 -9.25 12.96 -8.58
C ILE A 159 -10.50 12.58 -9.35
N THR A 160 -10.38 12.02 -10.57
CA THR A 160 -11.55 11.62 -11.36
C THR A 160 -12.36 10.53 -10.67
N TYR A 161 -11.71 9.55 -10.02
CA TYR A 161 -12.39 8.53 -9.23
C TYR A 161 -13.18 9.12 -8.05
N ILE A 162 -12.56 10.04 -7.30
CA ILE A 162 -13.23 10.73 -6.18
C ILE A 162 -14.43 11.54 -6.69
N LEU A 163 -14.28 12.27 -7.79
CA LEU A 163 -15.36 13.03 -8.41
C LEU A 163 -16.50 12.13 -8.91
N MET A 164 -16.20 10.93 -9.40
CA MET A 164 -17.20 9.94 -9.84
C MET A 164 -18.00 9.38 -8.66
N ILE A 165 -17.34 9.07 -7.53
CA ILE A 165 -18.04 8.67 -6.30
C ILE A 165 -18.92 9.83 -5.81
N PHE A 166 -18.36 11.04 -5.76
CA PHE A 166 -19.07 12.22 -5.31
C PHE A 166 -20.31 12.48 -6.17
N SER A 167 -20.19 12.45 -7.49
CA SER A 167 -21.32 12.64 -8.40
C SER A 167 -22.40 11.56 -8.22
N ALA A 168 -22.03 10.29 -8.11
CA ALA A 168 -22.98 9.20 -7.88
C ALA A 168 -23.75 9.37 -6.56
N THR A 169 -23.07 9.78 -5.48
CA THR A 169 -23.71 10.06 -4.19
C THR A 169 -24.61 11.29 -4.25
N PHE A 170 -24.19 12.34 -4.96
CA PHE A 170 -24.94 13.58 -5.14
C PHE A 170 -26.22 13.36 -5.96
N PHE A 171 -26.17 12.59 -7.05
CA PHE A 171 -27.35 12.24 -7.85
C PHE A 171 -28.36 11.40 -7.07
N LYS A 172 -27.90 10.46 -6.25
CA LYS A 172 -28.78 9.66 -5.38
C LYS A 172 -29.50 10.54 -4.34
N PHE A 173 -28.79 11.51 -3.77
CA PHE A 173 -29.36 12.49 -2.86
C PHE A 173 -30.41 13.39 -3.54
N LEU A 174 -30.11 13.91 -4.74
CA LEU A 174 -31.02 14.76 -5.50
C LEU A 174 -32.31 14.02 -5.91
N SER A 175 -32.18 12.76 -6.35
CA SER A 175 -33.32 11.89 -6.68
C SER A 175 -34.22 11.64 -5.46
N SER A 176 -33.63 11.41 -4.28
CA SER A 176 -34.38 11.25 -3.04
C SER A 176 -35.19 12.50 -2.68
N ILE A 177 -34.61 13.70 -2.85
CA ILE A 177 -35.30 14.97 -2.62
C ILE A 177 -36.46 15.15 -3.60
N ALA A 178 -36.25 14.88 -4.89
CA ALA A 178 -37.29 15.00 -5.91
C ALA A 178 -38.51 14.09 -5.62
N VAL A 179 -38.27 12.86 -5.17
CA VAL A 179 -39.35 11.92 -4.78
C VAL A 179 -40.13 12.44 -3.57
N THR A 180 -39.45 13.04 -2.58
CA THR A 180 -40.14 13.62 -1.41
C THR A 180 -41.03 14.81 -1.78
N PHE A 181 -40.59 15.69 -2.67
CA PHE A 181 -41.41 16.80 -3.16
C PHE A 181 -42.61 16.33 -3.98
N LEU A 182 -42.44 15.29 -4.80
CA LEU A 182 -43.53 14.70 -5.59
C LEU A 182 -44.59 14.06 -4.68
N LEU A 183 -44.17 13.37 -3.61
CA LEU A 183 -45.09 12.84 -2.59
C LEU A 183 -45.88 13.95 -1.88
N ILE A 184 -45.22 15.04 -1.48
CA ILE A 184 -45.88 16.20 -0.87
C ILE A 184 -46.90 16.81 -1.85
N PHE A 185 -46.55 16.94 -3.13
CA PHE A 185 -47.46 17.44 -4.16
C PHE A 185 -48.70 16.54 -4.36
N ILE A 186 -48.52 15.22 -4.39
CA ILE A 186 -49.63 14.25 -4.47
C ILE A 186 -50.54 14.35 -3.25
N ILE A 187 -49.97 14.48 -2.04
CA ILE A 187 -50.74 14.64 -0.80
C ILE A 187 -51.58 15.94 -0.84
N LEU A 188 -51.00 17.04 -1.31
CA LEU A 188 -51.71 18.32 -1.45
C LEU A 188 -52.85 18.22 -2.48
N LEU A 189 -52.63 17.56 -3.62
CA LEU A 189 -53.69 17.29 -4.61
C LEU A 189 -54.81 16.43 -4.04
N PHE A 190 -54.48 15.42 -3.22
CA PHE A 190 -55.47 14.58 -2.58
C PHE A 190 -56.32 15.36 -1.56
N ILE A 191 -55.70 16.21 -0.73
CA ILE A 191 -56.40 17.09 0.20
C ILE A 191 -57.34 18.03 -0.56
N TRP A 192 -56.86 18.66 -1.63
CA TRP A 192 -57.68 19.53 -2.47
C TRP A 192 -58.87 18.78 -3.08
N PHE A 193 -58.66 17.55 -3.55
CA PHE A 193 -59.73 16.70 -4.10
C PHE A 193 -60.78 16.32 -3.05
N VAL A 194 -60.37 15.99 -1.82
CA VAL A 194 -61.30 15.70 -0.71
C VAL A 194 -62.13 16.94 -0.35
N LEU A 195 -61.50 18.12 -0.28
CA LEU A 195 -62.20 19.38 -0.04
C LEU A 195 -63.20 19.70 -1.16
N PHE A 196 -62.80 19.51 -2.42
CA PHE A 196 -63.68 19.68 -3.57
C PHE A 196 -64.90 18.74 -3.53
N LEU A 197 -64.71 17.47 -3.14
CA LEU A 197 -65.83 16.55 -2.96
C LEU A 197 -66.72 16.97 -1.78
N TYR A 198 -66.14 17.41 -0.67
CA TYR A 198 -66.89 17.91 0.49
C TYR A 198 -67.80 19.07 0.11
N ASP A 199 -67.27 20.08 -0.59
CA ASP A 199 -68.05 21.24 -1.06
C ASP A 199 -69.19 20.83 -2.01
N LYS A 200 -68.97 19.80 -2.83
CA LYS A 200 -69.97 19.32 -3.80
C LYS A 200 -71.05 18.42 -3.21
N PHE A 201 -70.82 17.80 -2.04
CA PHE A 201 -71.78 16.90 -1.38
C PHE A 201 -72.57 17.57 -0.25
N ILE A 202 -72.15 18.76 0.22
CA ILE A 202 -72.82 19.53 1.28
C ILE A 202 -73.53 20.79 0.75
N SER A 203 -73.33 21.15 -0.52
CA SER A 203 -74.21 22.06 -1.28
C SER A 203 -75.35 21.30 -1.97
#